data_AF-A5X2H7-F1
#
_entry.id   AF-A5X2H7-F1
#
_cell.length_a   1.000
_cell.length_b   1.000
_cell.length_c   1.000
_cell.angle_alpha   90.00
_cell.angle_beta   90.00
_cell.angle_gamma   90.00
#
_symmetry.space_group_name_H-M   'P 1'
#
loop_
_entity.id
_entity.type
_entity.pdbx_description
1 polymer ?
#
loop_
_entity_poly.entity_id
_entity_poly.type
_entity_poly.pdbx_seq_one_letter_code
_entity_poly.pdbx_strand_id
1 'polypeptide(L)'
;MKSFVLATCLLGFAQIIYADTEKLKILRKDIAKCARTLPKCVNQPDDPLARVDVWHCALAKSGVFDDPDPAAIKKKYKKFCAIAVTDPANVENCKKVTSRCVDKETQCSKSNRQKAINIAACILRSGVTETTVLAREK
;
A
#
# COMPACT_ATOMS: atom_id res chain seq x y z
N MET A 1 29.17 15.75 24.29
CA MET A 1 28.59 14.44 23.91
C MET A 1 27.09 14.49 23.64
N LYS A 2 26.25 15.20 24.42
CA LYS A 2 24.78 15.23 24.22
C LYS A 2 24.32 15.83 22.88
N SER A 3 24.95 16.91 22.41
CA SER A 3 24.55 17.56 21.14
C SER A 3 24.81 16.70 19.89
N PHE A 4 25.87 15.89 19.90
CA PHE A 4 26.16 14.95 18.80
C PHE A 4 25.07 13.88 18.68
N VAL A 5 24.60 13.32 19.80
CA VAL A 5 23.52 12.32 19.82
C VAL A 5 22.23 12.90 19.23
N LEU A 6 21.83 14.11 19.66
CA LEU A 6 20.64 14.77 19.12
C LEU A 6 20.75 15.05 17.62
N ALA A 7 21.89 15.55 17.15
CA ALA A 7 22.12 15.80 15.73
C ALA A 7 22.04 14.50 14.89
N THR A 8 22.63 13.41 15.38
CA THR A 8 22.55 12.11 14.70
C THR A 8 21.13 11.55 14.68
N CYS A 9 20.36 11.71 15.76
CA CYS A 9 18.96 11.31 15.79
C CYS A 9 18.13 12.09 14.78
N LEU A 10 18.27 13.42 14.73
CA LEU A 10 17.54 14.27 13.79
C LEU A 10 17.86 13.93 12.32
N LEU A 11 19.14 13.70 12.00
CA LEU A 11 19.55 13.25 10.67
C LEU A 11 18.92 11.89 10.31
N GLY A 12 18.88 10.95 11.25
CA GLY A 12 18.22 9.66 11.07
C GLY A 12 16.72 9.79 10.78
N PHE A 13 16.00 10.63 11.55
CA PHE A 13 14.58 10.91 11.29
C PHE A 13 14.36 11.58 9.93
N ALA A 14 15.22 12.54 9.56
CA ALA A 14 15.14 13.21 8.26
C ALA A 14 15.33 12.22 7.10
N GLN A 15 16.28 11.27 7.23
CA GLN A 15 16.49 10.22 6.24
C GLN A 15 15.28 9.28 6.12
N ILE A 16 14.64 8.91 7.24
CA ILE A 16 13.43 8.08 7.24
C ILE A 16 12.27 8.80 6.54
N ILE A 17 12.00 10.06 6.93
CA ILE A 17 10.93 10.87 6.35
C ILE A 17 11.17 11.07 4.84
N TYR A 18 12.41 11.35 4.44
CA TYR A 18 12.78 11.48 3.03
C TYR A 18 12.53 10.19 2.26
N ALA A 19 12.98 9.05 2.79
CA ALA A 19 12.80 7.75 2.15
C ALA A 19 11.31 7.37 2.00
N ASP A 20 10.48 7.71 2.97
CA ASP A 20 9.03 7.45 2.91
C ASP A 20 8.32 8.38 1.92
N THR A 21 8.77 9.64 1.84
CA THR A 21 8.31 10.59 0.82
C THR A 21 8.64 10.13 -0.59
N GLU A 22 9.86 9.62 -0.83
CA GLU A 22 10.25 9.10 -2.14
C GLU A 22 9.46 7.84 -2.52
N LYS A 23 9.18 6.93 -1.57
CA LYS A 23 8.31 5.77 -1.82
C LYS A 23 6.89 6.18 -2.21
N LEU A 24 6.34 7.21 -1.56
CA LEU A 24 5.02 7.75 -1.92
C LEU A 24 5.01 8.35 -3.33
N LYS A 25 6.07 9.08 -3.71
CA LYS A 25 6.21 9.60 -5.08
C LYS A 25 6.27 8.48 -6.12
N ILE A 26 7.02 7.41 -5.84
CA ILE A 26 7.11 6.23 -6.73
C ILE A 26 5.73 5.58 -6.86
N LEU A 27 5.05 5.36 -5.74
CA LEU A 27 3.71 4.78 -5.72
C LEU A 27 2.71 5.61 -6.54
N ARG A 28 2.71 6.93 -6.41
CA ARG A 28 1.85 7.83 -7.22
C ARG A 28 2.13 7.65 -8.72
N LYS A 29 3.41 7.62 -9.11
CA LYS A 29 3.81 7.37 -10.49
C LYS A 29 3.35 6.00 -10.98
N ASP A 30 3.44 4.98 -10.13
CA ASP A 30 3.00 3.63 -10.49
C ASP A 30 1.48 3.52 -10.61
N ILE A 31 0.71 4.14 -9.72
CA ILE A 31 -0.75 4.25 -9.82
C ILE A 31 -1.13 4.94 -11.14
N ALA A 32 -0.54 6.10 -11.44
CA ALA A 32 -0.80 6.82 -12.68
C ALA A 32 -0.42 5.99 -13.92
N LYS A 33 0.72 5.31 -13.89
CA LYS A 33 1.16 4.42 -14.97
C LYS A 33 0.19 3.24 -15.14
N CYS A 34 -0.18 2.57 -14.05
CA CYS A 34 -1.13 1.46 -14.07
C CYS A 34 -2.50 1.89 -14.61
N ALA A 35 -3.03 3.02 -14.16
CA ALA A 35 -4.30 3.55 -14.64
C ALA A 35 -4.30 3.83 -16.16
N ARG A 36 -3.16 4.26 -16.71
CA ARG A 36 -2.97 4.50 -18.15
C ARG A 36 -2.80 3.22 -18.96
N THR A 37 -2.08 2.23 -18.45
CA THR A 37 -1.71 1.03 -19.23
C THR A 37 -2.69 -0.13 -19.10
N LEU A 38 -3.50 -0.15 -18.04
CA LEU A 38 -4.48 -1.22 -17.84
C LEU A 38 -5.65 -1.06 -18.83
N PRO A 39 -6.17 -2.18 -19.40
CA PRO A 39 -7.34 -2.13 -20.26
C PRO A 39 -8.51 -1.44 -19.57
N LYS A 40 -9.19 -0.54 -20.29
CA LYS A 40 -10.45 0.03 -19.83
C LYS A 40 -11.54 -1.03 -19.96
N CYS A 41 -12.16 -1.40 -18.84
CA CYS A 41 -13.33 -2.26 -18.81
C CYS A 41 -14.60 -1.43 -18.64
N VAL A 42 -15.74 -1.97 -19.06
CA VAL A 42 -17.05 -1.35 -18.86
C VAL A 42 -17.32 -1.17 -17.37
N ASN A 43 -17.93 -0.04 -16.98
CA ASN A 43 -18.30 0.30 -15.59
C ASN A 43 -17.12 0.42 -14.60
N GLN A 44 -15.93 0.78 -15.08
CA GLN A 44 -14.82 1.14 -14.18
C GLN A 44 -14.99 2.57 -13.62
N PRO A 45 -14.73 2.78 -12.31
CA PRO A 45 -14.67 4.13 -11.76
C PRO A 45 -13.62 4.99 -12.47
N ASP A 46 -13.92 6.27 -12.69
CA ASP A 46 -12.96 7.22 -13.27
C ASP A 46 -11.75 7.44 -12.36
N ASP A 47 -11.99 7.44 -11.05
CA ASP A 47 -10.94 7.57 -10.05
C ASP A 47 -10.03 6.33 -9.99
N PRO A 48 -8.73 6.45 -10.32
CA PRO A 48 -7.78 5.34 -10.21
C PRO A 48 -7.66 4.77 -8.80
N LEU A 49 -7.92 5.56 -7.75
CA LEU A 49 -7.82 5.08 -6.37
C LEU A 49 -9.04 4.23 -5.96
N ALA A 50 -10.13 4.26 -6.73
CA ALA A 50 -11.30 3.40 -6.55
C ALA A 50 -11.22 2.08 -7.35
N ARG A 51 -10.09 1.83 -8.02
CA ARG A 51 -9.91 0.71 -8.95
C ARG A 51 -9.00 -0.39 -8.40
N VAL A 52 -9.55 -1.60 -8.23
CA VAL A 52 -8.82 -2.78 -7.71
C VAL A 52 -7.63 -3.15 -8.60
N ASP A 53 -7.83 -3.13 -9.92
CA ASP A 53 -6.80 -3.48 -10.91
C ASP A 53 -5.61 -2.52 -10.84
N VAL A 54 -5.87 -1.22 -10.63
CA VAL A 54 -4.84 -0.19 -10.45
C VAL A 54 -4.04 -0.43 -9.17
N TRP A 55 -4.73 -0.67 -8.03
CA TRP A 55 -4.06 -0.96 -6.76
C TRP A 55 -3.22 -2.23 -6.82
N HIS A 56 -3.79 -3.33 -7.35
CA HIS A 56 -3.05 -4.57 -7.54
C HIS A 56 -1.80 -4.36 -8.41
N CYS A 57 -1.93 -3.63 -9.53
CA CYS A 57 -0.81 -3.33 -10.41
C CYS A 57 0.31 -2.52 -9.73
N ALA A 58 -0.04 -1.46 -8.99
CA ALA A 58 0.94 -0.64 -8.30
C ALA A 58 1.63 -1.39 -7.15
N LEU A 59 0.88 -2.18 -6.39
CA LEU A 59 1.42 -3.00 -5.30
C LEU A 59 2.30 -4.14 -5.82
N ALA A 60 1.95 -4.75 -6.96
CA ALA A 60 2.80 -5.73 -7.61
C ALA A 60 4.13 -5.12 -8.06
N LYS A 61 4.13 -3.91 -8.65
CA LYS A 61 5.37 -3.22 -9.06
C LYS A 61 6.29 -2.84 -7.89
N SER A 62 5.71 -2.58 -6.72
CA SER A 62 6.48 -2.35 -5.48
C SER A 62 6.93 -3.65 -4.80
N GLY A 63 6.70 -4.79 -5.43
CA GLY A 63 7.15 -6.10 -4.97
C GLY A 63 6.35 -6.67 -3.81
N VAL A 64 5.15 -6.13 -3.50
CA VAL A 64 4.31 -6.61 -2.38
C VAL A 64 3.96 -8.09 -2.52
N PHE A 65 3.83 -8.57 -3.76
CA PHE A 65 3.39 -9.93 -4.08
C PHE A 65 4.49 -10.82 -4.69
N ASP A 66 5.76 -10.39 -4.67
CA ASP A 66 6.87 -11.19 -5.20
C ASP A 66 7.08 -12.50 -4.45
N ASP A 67 6.76 -12.49 -3.15
CA ASP A 67 6.76 -13.67 -2.30
C ASP A 67 5.29 -14.02 -1.98
N PRO A 68 4.81 -15.22 -2.38
CA PRO A 68 3.43 -15.62 -2.15
C PRO A 68 3.14 -16.03 -0.70
N ASP A 69 4.14 -16.13 0.17
CA ASP A 69 3.95 -16.44 1.59
C ASP A 69 3.05 -15.36 2.25
N PRO A 70 1.91 -15.73 2.85
CA PRO A 70 1.05 -14.82 3.60
C PRO A 70 1.80 -13.96 4.63
N ALA A 71 2.83 -14.49 5.30
CA ALA A 71 3.61 -13.74 6.27
C ALA A 71 4.44 -12.62 5.59
N ALA A 72 5.06 -12.91 4.45
CA ALA A 72 5.82 -11.94 3.66
C ALA A 72 4.91 -10.83 3.12
N ILE A 73 3.74 -11.19 2.58
CA ILE A 73 2.73 -10.25 2.09
C ILE A 73 2.27 -9.31 3.23
N LYS A 74 1.90 -9.86 4.39
CA LYS A 74 1.52 -9.05 5.56
C LYS A 74 2.61 -8.07 5.97
N LYS A 75 3.87 -8.53 6.02
CA LYS A 75 5.01 -7.67 6.40
C LYS A 75 5.16 -6.49 5.43
N LYS A 76 5.11 -6.74 4.13
CA LYS A 76 5.23 -5.69 3.10
C LYS A 76 4.06 -4.69 3.16
N TYR A 77 2.83 -5.17 3.34
CA TYR A 77 1.69 -4.29 3.52
C TYR A 77 1.70 -3.49 4.82
N LYS A 78 2.11 -4.07 5.96
CA LYS A 78 2.22 -3.31 7.21
C LYS A 78 3.22 -2.16 7.10
N LYS A 79 4.32 -2.37 6.36
CA LYS A 79 5.27 -1.31 6.01
C LYS A 79 4.61 -0.25 5.13
N PHE A 80 3.82 -0.66 4.14
CA PHE A 80 3.04 0.26 3.31
C PHE A 80 2.06 1.10 4.12
N CYS A 81 1.32 0.51 5.07
CA CYS A 81 0.41 1.25 5.96
C CYS A 81 1.12 2.37 6.72
N ALA A 82 2.33 2.12 7.22
CA ALA A 82 3.11 3.12 7.94
C ALA A 82 3.65 4.25 7.04
N ILE A 83 3.75 4.03 5.73
CA ILE A 83 4.21 5.02 4.75
C ILE A 83 3.02 5.83 4.20
N ALA A 84 1.92 5.15 3.88
CA ALA A 84 0.79 5.73 3.15
C ALA A 84 -0.25 6.41 4.03
N VAL A 85 -0.22 6.18 5.34
CA VAL A 85 -1.19 6.74 6.29
C VAL A 85 -0.43 7.48 7.38
N THR A 86 -0.85 8.71 7.69
CA THR A 86 -0.16 9.56 8.67
C THR A 86 -0.80 9.51 10.06
N ASP A 87 -2.12 9.41 10.12
CA ASP A 87 -2.85 9.35 11.38
C ASP A 87 -2.62 8.00 12.07
N PRO A 88 -2.12 7.96 13.32
CA PRO A 88 -1.76 6.72 14.01
C PRO A 88 -2.92 5.71 14.15
N ALA A 89 -4.14 6.19 14.39
CA ALA A 89 -5.31 5.31 14.51
C ALA A 89 -5.65 4.66 13.15
N ASN A 90 -5.52 5.43 12.07
CA ASN A 90 -5.70 4.91 10.72
C ASN A 90 -4.56 3.97 10.29
N VAL A 91 -3.31 4.22 10.71
CA VAL A 91 -2.19 3.30 10.48
C VAL A 91 -2.48 1.94 11.11
N GLU A 92 -2.96 1.92 12.36
CA GLU A 92 -3.26 0.66 13.05
C GLU A 92 -4.47 -0.04 12.42
N ASN A 93 -5.51 0.71 12.05
CA ASN A 93 -6.64 0.17 11.29
C ASN A 93 -6.18 -0.46 9.96
N CYS A 94 -5.32 0.23 9.21
CA CYS A 94 -4.74 -0.29 7.97
C CYS A 94 -4.03 -1.62 8.21
N LYS A 95 -3.13 -1.70 9.21
CA LYS A 95 -2.40 -2.94 9.54
C LYS A 95 -3.34 -4.09 9.91
N LYS A 96 -4.39 -3.81 10.70
CA LYS A 96 -5.41 -4.78 11.11
C LYS A 96 -6.20 -5.30 9.92
N VAL A 97 -6.73 -4.39 9.09
CA VAL A 97 -7.48 -4.74 7.87
C VAL A 97 -6.62 -5.56 6.93
N THR A 98 -5.38 -5.13 6.65
CA THR A 98 -4.55 -5.87 5.72
C THR A 98 -4.23 -7.26 6.24
N SER A 99 -3.92 -7.40 7.54
CA SER A 99 -3.68 -8.72 8.13
C SER A 99 -4.91 -9.63 7.94
N ARG A 100 -6.10 -9.13 8.27
CA ARG A 100 -7.37 -9.85 8.08
C ARG A 100 -7.62 -10.23 6.61
N CYS A 101 -7.39 -9.32 5.68
CA CYS A 101 -7.59 -9.58 4.25
C CYS A 101 -6.61 -10.62 3.71
N VAL A 102 -5.33 -10.56 4.11
CA VAL A 102 -4.34 -11.58 3.73
C VAL A 102 -4.73 -12.93 4.32
N ASP A 103 -5.10 -12.99 5.61
CA ASP A 103 -5.53 -14.24 6.25
C ASP A 103 -6.72 -14.88 5.53
N LYS A 104 -7.73 -14.09 5.20
CA LYS A 104 -8.93 -14.58 4.53
C LYS A 104 -8.66 -15.04 3.11
N GLU A 105 -8.04 -14.18 2.30
CA GLU A 105 -7.96 -14.38 0.86
C GLU A 105 -6.82 -15.33 0.44
N THR A 106 -5.87 -15.64 1.33
CA THR A 106 -4.82 -16.63 1.06
C THR A 106 -5.26 -18.08 1.29
N GLN A 107 -6.34 -18.29 2.04
CA GLN A 107 -6.93 -19.62 2.30
C GLN A 107 -7.66 -20.22 1.09
N CYS A 108 -8.04 -19.42 0.09
CA CYS A 108 -8.77 -19.92 -1.08
C CYS A 108 -7.90 -20.81 -1.99
N SER A 109 -8.49 -21.76 -2.71
CA SER A 109 -7.81 -22.64 -3.69
C SER A 109 -7.43 -21.96 -5.02
N LYS A 110 -7.34 -20.62 -5.04
CA LYS A 110 -7.09 -19.82 -6.24
C LYS A 110 -5.59 -19.65 -6.52
N SER A 111 -5.23 -19.24 -7.73
CA SER A 111 -3.84 -18.90 -8.08
C SER A 111 -3.30 -17.73 -7.24
N ASN A 112 -1.98 -17.66 -7.05
CA ASN A 112 -1.33 -16.59 -6.27
C ASN A 112 -1.69 -15.20 -6.79
N ARG A 113 -1.74 -15.02 -8.12
CA ARG A 113 -2.19 -13.77 -8.74
C ARG A 113 -3.63 -13.42 -8.37
N GLN A 114 -4.54 -14.39 -8.41
CA GLN A 114 -5.93 -14.14 -8.06
C GLN A 114 -6.10 -13.86 -6.55
N LYS A 115 -5.33 -14.53 -5.69
CA LYS A 115 -5.26 -14.21 -4.26
C LYS A 115 -4.82 -12.76 -4.05
N ALA A 116 -3.76 -12.30 -4.72
CA ALA A 116 -3.28 -10.92 -4.66
C ALA A 116 -4.35 -9.90 -5.07
N ILE A 117 -5.08 -10.15 -6.17
CA ILE A 117 -6.21 -9.33 -6.61
C ILE A 117 -7.31 -9.29 -5.54
N ASN A 118 -7.66 -10.45 -4.95
CA ASN A 118 -8.68 -10.50 -3.91
C ASN A 118 -8.27 -9.77 -2.64
N ILE A 119 -6.98 -9.84 -2.25
CA ILE A 119 -6.43 -9.09 -1.11
C ILE A 119 -6.60 -7.59 -1.36
N ALA A 120 -6.19 -7.09 -2.54
CA ALA A 120 -6.36 -5.69 -2.91
C ALA A 120 -7.85 -5.28 -2.89
N ALA A 121 -8.74 -6.12 -3.42
CA ALA A 121 -10.19 -5.87 -3.38
C ALA A 121 -10.75 -5.83 -1.96
N CYS A 122 -10.31 -6.74 -1.08
CA CYS A 122 -10.72 -6.77 0.32
C CYS A 122 -10.30 -5.49 1.06
N ILE A 123 -9.06 -5.02 0.82
CA ILE A 123 -8.56 -3.78 1.42
C ILE A 123 -9.32 -2.57 0.88
N LEU A 124 -9.54 -2.49 -0.43
CA LEU A 124 -10.30 -1.39 -1.03
C LEU A 124 -11.72 -1.30 -0.46
N ARG A 125 -12.44 -2.43 -0.38
CA ARG A 125 -13.80 -2.50 0.18
C ARG A 125 -13.89 -2.10 1.65
N SER A 126 -12.78 -2.13 2.38
CA SER A 126 -12.75 -1.74 3.79
C SER A 126 -12.61 -0.23 4.02
N GLY A 127 -12.41 0.56 2.96
CA GLY A 127 -12.24 2.02 3.04
C GLY A 127 -10.83 2.49 3.44
N VAL A 128 -9.88 1.58 3.70
CA VAL A 128 -8.51 1.96 4.12
C VAL A 128 -7.82 2.89 3.12
N THR A 129 -8.10 2.75 1.83
CA THR A 129 -7.52 3.59 0.78
C THR A 129 -7.87 5.08 0.92
N GLU A 130 -9.05 5.39 1.46
CA GLU A 130 -9.51 6.78 1.70
C GLU A 130 -8.72 7.47 2.82
N THR A 131 -8.13 6.69 3.71
CA THR A 131 -7.29 7.21 4.81
C THR A 131 -5.86 7.52 4.39
N THR A 132 -5.48 7.15 3.15
CA THR A 132 -4.12 7.37 2.66
C THR A 132 -3.87 8.82 2.28
N VAL A 133 -2.62 9.25 2.37
CA VAL A 133 -2.17 10.56 1.85
C VAL A 133 -2.41 10.71 0.35
N LEU A 134 -2.57 9.61 -0.38
CA LEU A 134 -2.88 9.64 -1.82
C LEU A 134 -4.31 10.13 -2.09
N ALA A 135 -5.26 9.74 -1.25
CA ALA A 135 -6.65 10.15 -1.39
C ALA A 135 -6.90 11.58 -0.90
N ARG A 136 -6.12 12.04 0.09
CA ARG A 136 -6.24 13.38 0.69
C ARG A 136 -5.67 14.51 -0.18
N GLU A 137 -4.79 14.19 -1.13
CA GLU A 137 -4.14 15.16 -2.02
C GLU A 137 -4.82 15.27 -3.41
N LYS A 138 -6.06 14.79 -3.55
CA LYS A 138 -6.90 15.05 -4.74
C LYS A 138 -7.41 16.47 -4.74
#